data_AF-A0A946YBL3-F1
#
_entry.id   AF-A0A946YBL3-F1
#
_cell.length_a   1.000
_cell.length_b   1.000
_cell.length_c   1.000
_cell.angle_alpha   90.00
_cell.angle_beta   90.00
_cell.angle_gamma   90.00
#
_symmetry.space_group_name_H-M   'P 1'
#
loop_
_entity.id
_entity.type
_entity.pdbx_description
1 polymer ?
#
loop_
_entity_poly.entity_id
_entity_poly.type
_entity_poly.pdbx_seq_one_letter_code
_entity_poly.pdbx_strand_id
1 'polypeptide(L)' 'LPVMRRAGLAIAVQDAHPLVLKHSHWQTPSNGGRGAAREVCEMLMEARGVLQAEMDSYL' A
#
# COMPACT_ATOMS: atom_id res chain seq x y z
N LEU A 1 -5.48 -14.77 3.45
CA LEU A 1 -4.11 -15.14 3.89
C LEU A 1 -3.27 -15.89 2.83
N PRO A 2 -3.78 -16.91 2.09
CA PRO A 2 -2.93 -17.68 1.17
C PRO A 2 -2.22 -16.84 0.09
N VAL A 3 -2.83 -15.73 -0.35
CA VAL A 3 -2.20 -14.78 -1.27
C VAL A 3 -1.13 -13.95 -0.57
N MET A 4 -1.42 -13.41 0.62
CA MET A 4 -0.46 -12.61 1.40
C MET A 4 0.82 -13.38 1.73
N ARG A 5 0.71 -14.68 2.02
CA ARG A 5 1.87 -15.54 2.28
C ARG A 5 2.73 -15.85 1.05
N ARG A 6 2.21 -15.61 -0.15
CA ARG A 6 2.92 -15.84 -1.43
C ARG A 6 3.41 -14.54 -2.06
N ALA A 7 2.82 -13.41 -1.69
CA ALA A 7 3.23 -12.10 -2.19
C ALA A 7 4.57 -11.68 -1.56
N GLY A 8 5.47 -11.12 -2.37
CA GLY A 8 6.72 -10.53 -1.86
C GLY A 8 6.49 -9.30 -0.97
N LEU A 9 5.37 -8.60 -1.18
CA LEU A 9 4.94 -7.46 -0.36
C LEU A 9 3.44 -7.58 -0.05
N ALA A 10 3.13 -8.01 1.18
CA ALA A 10 1.76 -8.07 1.67
C ALA A 10 1.43 -6.79 2.45
N ILE A 11 0.41 -6.05 2.01
CA ILE A 11 -0.02 -4.80 2.63
C ILE A 11 -1.45 -4.94 3.13
N ALA A 12 -1.74 -4.38 4.31
CA ALA A 12 -3.07 -4.31 4.88
C ALA A 12 -3.48 -2.87 5.15
N VAL A 13 -4.79 -2.60 5.14
CA VAL A 13 -5.33 -1.28 5.48
C VAL A 13 -5.41 -1.08 7.00
N GLN A 14 -5.45 0.18 7.45
CA GLN A 14 -5.43 0.52 8.88
C GLN A 14 -6.54 -0.17 9.69
N ASP A 15 -7.73 -0.34 9.12
CA ASP A 15 -8.91 -0.97 9.72
C ASP A 15 -9.10 -2.45 9.34
N ALA A 16 -8.06 -3.09 8.79
CA ALA A 16 -8.13 -4.51 8.45
C ALA A 16 -8.24 -5.40 9.70
N HIS A 17 -8.84 -6.57 9.51
CA HIS A 17 -9.00 -7.56 10.58
C HIS A 17 -7.64 -7.92 11.24
N PRO A 18 -7.55 -8.10 12.57
CA PRO A 18 -6.27 -8.31 13.26
C PRO A 18 -5.40 -9.46 12.70
N LEU A 19 -6.05 -10.53 12.24
CA LEU A 19 -5.36 -11.66 11.60
C LEU A 19 -4.65 -11.26 10.30
N VAL A 20 -5.20 -10.31 9.55
CA VAL A 20 -4.60 -9.78 8.31
C VAL A 20 -3.41 -8.89 8.67
N LEU A 21 -3.56 -8.00 9.65
CA LEU A 21 -2.48 -7.13 10.14
C LEU A 21 -1.25 -7.92 10.61
N LYS A 22 -1.48 -9.03 11.33
CA LYS A 22 -0.40 -9.91 11.79
C LYS A 22 0.43 -10.53 10.65
N HIS A 23 -0.14 -10.62 9.44
CA HIS A 23 0.49 -11.24 8.28
C HIS A 23 0.85 -10.23 7.18
N SER A 24 0.68 -8.93 7.40
CA SER A 24 1.14 -7.89 6.48
C SER A 24 2.55 -7.45 6.81
N HIS A 25 3.36 -7.21 5.78
CA HIS A 25 4.67 -6.58 5.91
C HIS A 25 4.55 -5.09 6.23
N TRP A 26 3.47 -4.45 5.78
CA TRP A 26 3.18 -3.06 6.07
C TRP A 26 1.68 -2.82 6.21
N GLN A 27 1.33 -1.87 7.09
CA GLN A 27 -0.02 -1.40 7.31
C GLN A 27 -0.10 0.05 6.86
N THR A 28 -1.06 0.37 6.00
CA THR A 28 -1.28 1.76 5.56
C THR A 28 -1.77 2.60 6.73
N PRO A 29 -1.40 3.89 6.82
CA PRO A 29 -1.92 4.79 7.85
C PRO A 29 -3.42 5.10 7.65
N SER A 30 -3.92 5.09 6.41
CA SER A 30 -5.34 5.30 6.13
C SER A 30 -6.17 4.02 6.17
N ASN A 31 -7.46 4.17 6.49
CA ASN A 31 -8.46 3.11 6.40
C ASN A 31 -8.80 2.75 4.93
N GLY A 32 -9.41 1.58 4.74
CA GLY A 32 -9.98 1.18 3.45
C GLY A 32 -10.96 2.22 2.90
N GLY A 33 -10.85 2.54 1.60
CA GLY A 33 -11.69 3.55 0.95
C GLY A 33 -11.37 5.00 1.32
N ARG A 34 -10.37 5.25 2.19
CA ARG A 34 -9.95 6.60 2.61
C ARG A 34 -8.57 7.00 2.09
N GLY A 35 -8.15 6.43 0.96
CA GLY A 35 -6.84 6.72 0.35
C GLY A 35 -5.78 5.65 0.56
N ALA A 36 -6.04 4.58 1.32
CA ALA A 36 -5.06 3.52 1.57
C ALA A 36 -4.42 2.92 0.30
N ALA A 37 -5.23 2.66 -0.75
CA ALA A 37 -4.69 2.14 -2.02
C ALA A 37 -3.81 3.17 -2.75
N ARG A 38 -4.15 4.46 -2.65
CA ARG A 38 -3.35 5.56 -3.22
C ARG A 38 -2.00 5.66 -2.53
N GLU A 39 -1.98 5.58 -1.20
CA GLU A 39 -0.73 5.57 -0.42
C GLU A 39 0.18 4.42 -0.83
N VAL A 40 -0.38 3.23 -1.08
CA VAL A 40 0.39 2.09 -1.60
C VAL A 40 0.97 2.40 -2.97
N CYS A 41 0.17 2.97 -3.89
CA CYS A 41 0.65 3.34 -5.22
C CYS A 41 1.77 4.40 -5.14
N GLU A 42 1.59 5.45 -4.33
CA GLU A 42 2.60 6.50 -4.15
C GLU A 42 3.89 5.94 -3.56
N MET A 43 3.82 5.13 -2.51
CA MET A 43 5.00 4.45 -1.92
C MET A 43 5.72 3.57 -2.95
N LEU A 44 5.00 2.82 -3.78
CA LEU A 44 5.61 1.99 -4.83
C LEU A 44 6.25 2.84 -5.93
N MET A 45 5.62 3.96 -6.31
CA MET A 45 6.16 4.89 -7.30
C MET A 45 7.39 5.63 -6.78
N GLU A 46 7.39 6.01 -5.49
CA GLU A 46 8.52 6.64 -4.81
C GLU A 46 9.70 5.68 -4.72
N ALA A 47 9.47 4.43 -4.29
CA ALA A 47 10.50 3.39 -4.25
C ALA A 47 11.10 3.08 -5.64
N ARG A 48 10.37 3.36 -6.72
CA ARG A 48 10.82 3.23 -8.12
C ARG A 48 11.41 4.52 -8.70
N GLY A 49 11.35 5.64 -7.97
CA GLY A 49 11.84 6.94 -8.43
C GLY A 49 11.00 7.58 -9.54
N VAL A 50 9.75 7.14 -9.75
CA VAL A 50 8.88 7.62 -10.84
C VAL A 50 7.79 8.59 -10.35
N LEU A 51 7.55 8.69 -9.04
CA LEU A 51 6.46 9.48 -8.48
C LEU A 51 6.46 10.94 -8.95
N GLN A 52 7.59 11.61 -8.86
CA GLN A 52 7.70 13.03 -9.23
C GLN A 52 7.37 13.26 -10.71
N ALA A 53 7.94 12.45 -11.61
CA ALA A 53 7.72 12.58 -13.04
C ALA A 53 6.25 12.36 -13.42
N GLU A 54 5.58 11.39 -12.78
CA GLU A 54 4.15 11.18 -12.97
C GLU A 54 3.34 12.38 -12.45
N MET A 55 3.66 12.92 -11.27
CA MET A 55 2.97 14.09 -10.72
C MET A 55 3.13 15.34 -11.59
N ASP A 56 4.34 15.59 -12.10
CA ASP A 56 4.64 16.72 -12.98
C ASP A 56 3.85 16.67 -14.29
N SER A 57 3.44 15.47 -14.75
CA SER A 57 2.63 15.34 -15.98
C SER A 57 1.19 15.83 -15.83
N TYR A 58 0.70 15.96 -14.58
CA TYR A 58 -0.66 16.39 -14.26
C TYR A 58 -0.74 17.85 -13.80
N LEU A 59 0.39 18.53 -13.63
CA LEU A 59 0.51 19.91 -13.16
C LEU A 59 0.92 20.86 -14.30
#